data_AF-A0A9E2UXA6-F1
#
_entry.id   AF-A0A9E2UXA6-F1
#
_cell.length_a   1.000
_cell.length_b   1.000
_cell.length_c   1.000
_cell.angle_alpha   90.00
_cell.angle_beta   90.00
_cell.angle_gamma   90.00
#
_symmetry.space_group_name_H-M   'P 1'
#
loop_
_entity.id
_entity.type
_entity.pdbx_description
1 polymer ?
#
loop_
_entity_poly.entity_id
_entity_poly.type
_entity_poly.pdbx_seq_one_letter_code
_entity_poly.pdbx_strand_id
1 'polypeptide(L)' 'MCQKLVDRVAQSKQLMAVADPDLLVLFEDWLDELEHEVLTLFTQHRMVNPEALAHNLGLSLRGATFLISKLQREGKLS' A
#
# COMPACT_ATOMS: atom_id res chain seq x y z
N MET A 1 -21.27 8.76 -9.09
CA MET A 1 -19.91 9.00 -9.62
C MET A 1 -19.13 9.81 -8.58
N CYS A 2 -17.97 9.33 -8.16
CA CYS A 2 -17.26 9.76 -6.96
C CYS A 2 -16.50 11.08 -7.14
N GLN A 3 -17.23 12.21 -7.13
CA GLN A 3 -16.64 13.56 -7.16
C GLN A 3 -15.66 13.78 -5.99
N LYS A 4 -15.93 13.18 -4.82
CA LYS A 4 -15.12 13.33 -3.61
C LYS A 4 -13.72 12.69 -3.68
N LEU A 5 -13.49 11.71 -4.55
CA LEU A 5 -12.16 11.14 -4.77
C LEU A 5 -11.32 12.03 -5.68
N VAL A 6 -11.94 12.58 -6.73
CA VAL A 6 -11.29 13.50 -7.67
C VAL A 6 -10.92 14.81 -6.96
N ASP A 7 -11.75 15.32 -6.05
CA ASP A 7 -11.44 16.53 -5.29
C ASP A 7 -10.30 16.32 -4.28
N ARG A 8 -10.20 15.13 -3.67
CA ARG A 8 -9.06 14.76 -2.80
C ARG A 8 -7.77 14.61 -3.61
N VAL A 9 -7.85 14.06 -4.82
CA VAL A 9 -6.71 13.94 -5.75
C VAL A 9 -6.31 15.30 -6.35
N ALA A 10 -7.27 16.20 -6.60
CA ALA A 10 -7.01 17.54 -7.07
C ALA A 10 -6.39 18.43 -5.97
N GLN A 11 -6.81 18.27 -4.71
CA GLN A 11 -6.12 18.86 -3.56
C GLN A 11 -4.70 18.28 -3.38
N SER A 12 -4.49 17.01 -3.76
CA SER A 12 -3.15 16.38 -3.80
C SER A 12 -2.22 16.98 -4.87
N LYS A 13 -2.74 17.59 -5.95
CA LYS A 13 -1.90 18.30 -6.92
C LYS A 13 -1.25 19.57 -6.35
N GLN A 14 -1.85 20.18 -5.32
CA GLN A 14 -1.18 21.25 -4.57
C GLN A 14 -0.07 20.72 -3.63
N LEU A 15 -0.06 19.41 -3.34
CA LEU A 15 1.01 18.72 -2.62
C LEU A 15 2.14 18.24 -3.55
N MET A 16 1.92 18.17 -4.86
CA MET A 16 3.02 17.97 -5.83
C MET A 16 3.99 19.16 -5.90
N ALA A 17 3.64 20.29 -5.27
CA ALA A 17 4.56 21.40 -5.05
C ALA A 17 5.41 21.25 -3.77
N VAL A 18 5.20 20.19 -2.97
CA VAL A 18 5.78 20.04 -1.62
C VAL A 18 6.64 18.78 -1.45
N ALA A 19 6.48 17.76 -2.29
CA ALA A 19 7.36 16.59 -2.28
C ALA A 19 8.51 16.78 -3.28
N ASP A 20 9.74 16.80 -2.77
CA ASP A 20 10.95 16.65 -3.56
C ASP A 20 10.79 15.42 -4.48
N PRO A 21 10.97 15.54 -5.81
CA PRO A 21 10.85 14.41 -6.74
C PRO A 21 11.66 13.19 -6.30
N ASP A 22 12.82 13.41 -5.67
CA ASP A 22 13.68 12.33 -5.20
C ASP A 22 13.06 11.61 -3.98
N LEU A 23 12.32 12.33 -3.13
CA LEU A 23 11.59 11.74 -2.01
C LEU A 23 10.40 10.91 -2.47
N LEU A 24 9.74 11.29 -3.57
CA LEU A 24 8.64 10.52 -4.12
C LEU A 24 9.13 9.15 -4.62
N VAL A 25 10.27 9.12 -5.31
CA VAL A 25 10.90 7.87 -5.77
C VAL A 25 11.23 6.96 -4.58
N LEU A 26 11.81 7.51 -3.51
CA LEU A 26 12.11 6.72 -2.30
C LEU A 26 10.85 6.13 -1.65
N PHE A 27 9.74 6.86 -1.67
CA PHE A 27 8.47 6.35 -1.15
C PHE A 27 7.89 5.24 -2.02
N GLU A 28 7.95 5.40 -3.35
CA GLU A 28 7.49 4.40 -4.32
C GLU A 28 8.34 3.12 -4.22
N ASP A 29 9.67 3.25 -4.20
CA ASP A 29 10.60 2.12 -4.05
C ASP A 29 10.34 1.35 -2.75
N TRP A 30 10.18 2.06 -1.63
CA TRP A 30 9.88 1.45 -0.33
C TRP A 30 8.52 0.73 -0.32
N LEU A 31 7.51 1.30 -0.97
CA LEU A 31 6.18 0.68 -1.06
C LEU A 31 6.21 -0.59 -1.93
N ASP A 32 6.95 -0.57 -3.04
CA ASP A 32 7.13 -1.71 -3.92
C ASP A 32 7.88 -2.87 -3.24
N GLU A 33 8.89 -2.56 -2.43
CA GLU A 33 9.60 -3.55 -1.59
C GLU A 33 8.66 -4.16 -0.55
N LEU A 34 7.88 -3.33 0.14
CA LEU A 34 6.90 -3.79 1.13
C LEU A 34 5.84 -4.71 0.50
N GLU A 35 5.38 -4.41 -0.72
CA GLU A 35 4.46 -5.30 -1.46
C GLU A 35 5.10 -6.64 -1.80
N HIS A 36 6.37 -6.65 -2.20
CA HIS A 36 7.10 -7.90 -2.45
C HIS A 36 7.22 -8.76 -1.19
N GLU A 37 7.46 -8.16 -0.02
CA GLU A 37 7.50 -8.88 1.24
C GLU A 37 6.15 -9.52 1.58
N VAL A 38 5.04 -8.78 1.39
CA VAL A 38 3.67 -9.29 1.61
C VAL A 38 3.39 -10.50 0.71
N LEU A 39 3.75 -10.41 -0.58
CA LEU A 39 3.56 -11.51 -1.52
C LEU A 39 4.43 -12.71 -1.17
N THR A 40 5.66 -12.48 -0.74
CA THR A 40 6.57 -13.54 -0.28
C THR A 40 5.98 -14.27 0.92
N LEU A 41 5.47 -13.55 1.91
CA LEU A 41 4.79 -14.14 3.07
C LEU A 41 3.53 -14.92 2.65
N PHE A 42 2.77 -14.42 1.67
CA PHE A 42 1.59 -15.13 1.17
C PHE A 42 1.95 -16.44 0.43
N THR A 43 3.04 -16.47 -0.34
CA THR A 43 3.46 -17.72 -1.00
C THR A 43 3.87 -18.80 0.01
N GLN A 44 4.40 -18.40 1.18
CA GLN A 44 4.77 -19.30 2.26
C GLN A 44 3.56 -19.75 3.10
N HIS A 45 2.55 -18.88 3.24
CA HIS A 45 1.35 -19.12 4.02
C HIS A 45 0.10 -18.79 3.18
N ARG A 46 -0.58 -19.82 2.68
CA ARG A 46 -1.78 -19.72 1.82
C ARG A 46 -2.93 -18.85 2.36
N MET A 47 -2.89 -18.42 3.62
CA MET A 47 -3.86 -17.50 4.20
C MET A 47 -3.17 -16.21 4.63
N VAL A 48 -3.60 -15.08 4.06
CA VAL A 48 -3.19 -13.77 4.55
C VAL A 48 -4.10 -13.38 5.72
N ASN A 49 -3.54 -13.42 6.93
CA ASN A 49 -4.18 -12.81 8.09
C ASN A 49 -3.64 -11.37 8.25
N PRO A 50 -4.49 -10.32 8.21
CA PRO A 50 -4.10 -8.94 8.48
C PRO A 50 -3.37 -8.72 9.82
N GLU A 51 -3.75 -9.43 10.89
CA GLU A 51 -3.09 -9.33 12.19
C GLU A 51 -1.67 -9.90 12.15
N ALA A 52 -1.50 -11.06 11.50
CA ALA A 52 -0.18 -11.69 11.34
C ALA A 52 0.74 -10.83 10.46
N LEU A 53 0.19 -10.26 9.40
CA LEU A 53 0.92 -9.35 8.51
C LEU A 53 1.35 -8.08 9.24
N ALA A 54 0.46 -7.49 10.02
CA ALA A 54 0.76 -6.32 10.85
C ALA A 54 1.90 -6.61 11.83
N HIS A 55 1.85 -7.77 12.51
CA HIS A 55 2.91 -8.17 13.44
C HIS A 55 4.26 -8.41 12.75
N ASN A 56 4.27 -9.17 11.66
CA ASN A 56 5.50 -9.59 10.98
C ASN A 56 6.21 -8.44 10.26
N LEU A 57 5.44 -7.49 9.69
CA LEU A 57 5.98 -6.36 8.93
C LEU A 57 6.04 -5.05 9.72
N GLY A 58 5.73 -5.09 11.02
CA GLY A 58 5.71 -3.88 11.87
C GLY A 58 4.68 -2.84 11.45
N LEU A 59 3.62 -3.25 10.75
CA LEU A 59 2.57 -2.36 10.27
C LEU A 59 1.46 -2.21 11.32
N SER A 60 0.74 -1.09 11.25
CA SER A 60 -0.56 -1.03 11.92
C SER A 60 -1.54 -2.01 11.26
N LEU A 61 -2.53 -2.48 12.02
CA LEU A 61 -3.62 -3.32 11.47
C LEU A 61 -4.30 -2.66 10.26
N ARG A 62 -4.51 -1.34 10.32
CA ARG A 62 -5.08 -0.59 9.19
C ARG A 62 -4.20 -0.62 7.95
N GLY A 63 -2.88 -0.49 8.13
CA GLY A 63 -1.90 -0.58 7.04
C GLY A 63 -1.87 -1.97 6.40
N ALA A 64 -1.85 -3.02 7.23
CA ALA A 64 -1.92 -4.39 6.75
C ALA A 64 -3.21 -4.68 5.97
N THR A 65 -4.38 -4.30 6.51
CA THR A 65 -5.67 -4.45 5.81
C THR A 65 -5.71 -3.67 4.50
N PHE A 66 -5.12 -2.47 4.47
CA PHE A 66 -5.01 -1.67 3.25
C PHE A 66 -4.18 -2.38 2.18
N LEU A 67 -2.97 -2.87 2.52
CA LEU A 67 -2.10 -3.57 1.58
C LEU A 67 -2.76 -4.83 1.01
N ILE A 68 -3.40 -5.62 1.87
CA ILE A 68 -4.16 -6.82 1.43
C ILE A 68 -5.23 -6.42 0.42
N SER A 69 -6.03 -5.41 0.75
CA SER A 69 -7.11 -4.92 -0.12
C SER A 69 -6.56 -4.38 -1.45
N LYS A 70 -5.41 -3.70 -1.44
CA LYS A 70 -4.74 -3.19 -2.64
C LYS A 70 -4.31 -4.36 -3.53
N LEU A 71 -3.57 -5.31 -2.99
CA LEU A 71 -3.02 -6.43 -3.73
C LEU A 71 -4.10 -7.38 -4.26
N GLN A 72 -5.22 -7.55 -3.54
CA GLN A 72 -6.40 -8.27 -4.04
C GLN A 72 -7.04 -7.57 -5.24
N ARG A 73 -7.17 -6.23 -5.20
CA ARG A 73 -7.71 -5.45 -6.33
C ARG A 73 -6.81 -5.51 -7.57
N GLU A 74 -5.51 -5.67 -7.34
CA GLU A 74 -4.51 -5.85 -8.41
C GLU A 74 -4.41 -7.31 -8.90
N GLY A 75 -5.17 -8.25 -8.29
CA GLY A 75 -5.14 -9.67 -8.65
C GLY A 75 -3.86 -10.39 -8.23
N LYS A 76 -3.04 -9.78 -7.36
CA LYS A 76 -1.79 -10.35 -6.84
C LYS A 76 -2.02 -11.28 -5.63
N LEU A 77 -3.16 -11.13 -4.95
CA LEU A 77 -3.63 -12.01 -3.87
C LEU A 77 -5.00 -12.59 -4.21
N SER A 78 -5.22 -13.87 -3.88
CA SER A 78 -6.48 -14.60 -4.10
C SER A 78 -7.08 -15.10 -2.79
#